data_AF-A0A5A7NRZ6-F1
#
_entry.id   AF-A0A5A7NRZ6-F1
#
_cell.length_a   1.000
_cell.length_b   1.000
_cell.length_c   1.000
_cell.angle_alpha   90.00
_cell.angle_beta   90.00
_cell.angle_gamma   90.00
#
_symmetry.space_group_name_H-M   'P 1'
#
loop_
_entity.id
_entity.type
_entity.pdbx_description
1 polymer ?
#
loop_
_entity_poly.entity_id
_entity_poly.type
_entity_poly.pdbx_seq_one_letter_code
_entity_poly.pdbx_strand_id
1 'polypeptide(L)'
;MEEAGIKPGIAKKALAAATEAAFHKVTDQAPDWQGLVLLNLAAGKSLEESMDELRLTRRQPETEGSPAISGTTPEEKTEDQKIAEGFAKPAARLQFAYIGDTADALREVIEGGDADAWRTFLHPEQHRYADGSWNGPFHLSGGAGTGKTVVVLHRAKVLAERNTAARVLVTTFTRTLALSLVQSLSRLDPGLAIAAKPGESGIYVGGIDSLALQVLNGAGAAEKQAALREILGDAHANAQLRPDMDSVGKWKVALGTVDHGLEAELANPTFLEQEYVAVVLANAVKSKEEYLKVPRVGRGTLLTRPKRVGVWKVIEAYRQTERVAESISFTELAAVAGAAQRHREASGRGSLVDHVLIDEAQDLRAAHWLFLRALWWHPERTICSSPRTHTSGSTARKFPCQGTGSRSSAARGA
;
A
#
# COMPACT_ATOMS: atom_id res chain seq x y z
N MET A 1 -9.65 25.09 12.13
CA MET A 1 -10.52 24.56 11.05
C MET A 1 -10.81 25.63 9.99
N GLU A 2 -11.17 26.86 10.38
CA GLU A 2 -11.34 27.99 9.43
C GLU A 2 -10.02 28.40 8.77
N GLU A 3 -8.92 28.50 9.51
CA GLU A 3 -7.58 28.78 8.95
C GLU A 3 -7.07 27.68 7.98
N ALA A 4 -7.67 26.48 8.02
CA ALA A 4 -7.36 25.37 7.13
C ALA A 4 -8.37 25.23 5.97
N GLY A 5 -9.30 26.18 5.80
CA GLY A 5 -10.27 26.21 4.71
C GLY A 5 -11.43 25.20 4.83
N ILE A 6 -11.61 24.55 5.98
CA ILE A 6 -12.75 23.64 6.21
C ILE A 6 -14.01 24.48 6.40
N LYS A 7 -15.07 24.20 5.63
CA LYS A 7 -16.33 24.97 5.72
C LYS A 7 -16.91 24.85 7.14
N PRO A 8 -17.23 25.96 7.83
CA PRO A 8 -17.70 25.95 9.23
C PRO A 8 -18.96 25.08 9.43
N GLY A 9 -19.84 25.03 8.43
CA GLY A 9 -21.04 24.20 8.46
C GLY A 9 -20.76 22.70 8.45
N ILE A 10 -19.68 22.26 7.78
CA ILE A 10 -19.28 20.84 7.72
C ILE A 10 -18.59 20.44 9.01
N ALA A 11 -17.66 21.27 9.49
CA ALA A 11 -17.00 21.07 10.78
C ALA A 11 -18.00 20.94 11.94
N LYS A 12 -19.01 21.82 12.01
CA LYS A 12 -20.06 21.75 13.04
C LYS A 12 -20.90 20.48 12.95
N LYS A 13 -21.27 20.05 11.73
CA LYS A 13 -22.02 18.81 11.53
C LYS A 13 -21.21 17.57 11.90
N ALA A 14 -19.91 17.57 11.60
CA ALA A 14 -19.00 16.47 11.93
C ALA A 14 -18.79 16.35 13.45
N LEU A 15 -18.60 17.48 14.15
CA LEU A 15 -18.51 17.53 15.61
C LEU A 15 -19.81 17.14 16.33
N ALA A 16 -20.97 17.40 15.71
CA ALA A 16 -22.28 17.06 16.25
C ALA A 16 -22.71 15.61 15.98
N ALA A 17 -21.94 14.83 15.21
CA ALA A 17 -22.27 13.46 14.91
C ALA A 17 -22.09 12.56 16.14
N ALA A 18 -23.19 12.05 16.69
CA ALA A 18 -23.18 11.21 17.89
C ALA A 18 -22.79 9.74 17.62
N THR A 19 -22.69 9.33 16.35
CA THR A 19 -22.35 7.96 15.95
C THR A 19 -21.38 7.96 14.78
N GLU A 20 -20.59 6.89 14.66
CA GLU A 20 -19.65 6.69 13.55
C GLU A 20 -20.36 6.72 12.18
N ALA A 21 -21.53 6.11 12.06
CA ALA A 21 -22.34 6.15 10.84
C ALA A 21 -22.83 7.58 10.49
N ALA A 22 -23.20 8.37 11.50
CA ALA A 22 -23.59 9.77 11.28
C ALA A 22 -22.40 10.63 10.89
N PHE A 23 -21.22 10.35 11.46
CA PHE A 23 -19.97 11.02 11.11
C PHE A 23 -19.57 10.75 9.66
N HIS A 24 -19.59 9.47 9.25
CA HIS A 24 -19.31 9.08 7.87
C HIS A 24 -20.27 9.72 6.87
N LYS A 25 -21.57 9.80 7.19
CA LYS A 25 -22.54 10.50 6.34
C LYS A 25 -22.21 11.98 6.13
N VAL A 26 -21.67 12.66 7.16
CA VAL A 26 -21.24 14.06 7.03
C VAL A 26 -19.96 14.16 6.21
N THR A 27 -19.00 13.26 6.39
CA THR A 27 -17.75 13.26 5.61
C THR A 27 -17.97 12.88 4.14
N ASP A 28 -18.93 12.01 3.85
CA ASP A 28 -19.28 11.59 2.49
C ASP A 28 -20.00 12.70 1.70
N GLN A 29 -20.69 13.60 2.41
CA GLN A 29 -21.36 14.78 1.85
C GLN A 29 -20.46 16.03 1.81
N ALA A 30 -19.26 15.95 2.37
CA ALA A 30 -18.30 17.05 2.37
C ALA A 30 -17.46 17.04 1.09
N PRO A 31 -16.91 18.20 0.64
CA PRO A 31 -15.87 18.21 -0.38
C PRO A 31 -14.71 17.30 0.03
N ASP A 32 -14.23 16.46 -0.90
CA ASP A 32 -13.40 15.28 -0.60
C ASP A 32 -12.21 15.56 0.30
N TRP A 33 -11.45 16.62 0.04
CA TRP A 33 -10.29 16.95 0.86
C TRP A 33 -10.69 17.36 2.28
N GLN A 34 -11.84 18.02 2.47
CA GLN A 34 -12.37 18.35 3.80
C GLN A 34 -12.87 17.10 4.52
N GLY A 35 -13.54 16.20 3.80
CA GLY A 35 -13.93 14.89 4.32
C GLY A 35 -12.72 14.07 4.78
N LEU A 36 -11.65 14.03 3.98
CA LEU A 36 -10.40 13.34 4.30
C LEU A 36 -9.64 13.97 5.48
N VAL A 37 -9.60 15.31 5.57
CA VAL A 37 -9.05 15.99 6.75
C VAL A 37 -9.87 15.63 8.00
N LEU A 38 -11.20 15.64 7.92
CA LEU A 38 -12.06 15.28 9.06
C LEU A 38 -11.87 13.81 9.47
N LEU A 39 -11.71 12.89 8.51
CA LEU A 39 -11.40 11.48 8.79
C LEU A 39 -10.03 11.32 9.45
N ASN A 40 -9.01 12.04 8.99
CA ASN A 40 -7.68 12.02 9.59
C ASN A 40 -7.69 12.57 11.04
N LEU A 41 -8.40 13.66 11.27
CA LEU A 41 -8.61 14.22 12.61
C LEU A 41 -9.34 13.24 13.54
N ALA A 42 -10.38 12.57 13.04
CA ALA A 42 -11.11 11.54 13.81
C ALA A 42 -10.25 10.31 14.11
N ALA A 43 -9.28 9.99 13.25
CA ALA A 43 -8.29 8.95 13.48
C ALA A 43 -7.17 9.36 14.45
N GLY A 44 -7.26 10.55 15.07
CA GLY A 44 -6.34 11.04 16.07
C GLY A 44 -5.10 11.77 15.54
N LYS A 45 -5.05 12.07 14.23
CA LYS A 45 -3.96 12.87 13.64
C LYS A 45 -4.18 14.35 13.94
N SER A 46 -3.10 15.11 14.03
CA SER A 46 -3.18 16.57 14.09
C SER A 46 -3.63 17.16 12.74
N LEU A 47 -4.13 18.39 12.77
CA LEU A 47 -4.54 19.10 11.55
C LEU A 47 -3.35 19.31 10.60
N GLU A 48 -2.18 19.60 11.15
CA GLU A 48 -0.94 19.80 10.38
C GLU A 48 -0.50 18.51 9.69
N GLU A 49 -0.41 17.39 10.43
CA GLU A 49 -0.12 16.06 9.84
C GLU A 49 -1.15 15.67 8.77
N SER A 50 -2.42 15.98 9.01
CA SER A 50 -3.51 15.69 8.06
C SER A 50 -3.36 16.48 6.76
N MET A 51 -2.93 17.74 6.84
CA MET A 51 -2.73 18.62 5.69
C MET A 51 -1.47 18.27 4.91
N ASP A 52 -0.40 17.89 5.60
CA ASP A 52 0.86 17.44 4.98
C ASP A 52 0.70 16.09 4.26
N GLU A 53 -0.05 15.15 4.86
CA GLU A 53 -0.36 13.86 4.24
C GLU A 53 -1.19 14.01 2.96
N LEU A 54 -2.11 14.99 2.95
CA LEU A 54 -2.89 15.34 1.77
C LEU A 54 -2.15 16.27 0.80
N ARG A 55 -0.90 16.65 1.10
CA ARG A 55 -0.05 17.58 0.32
C ARG A 55 -0.75 18.90 0.00
N LEU A 56 -1.62 19.38 0.89
CA LEU A 56 -2.37 20.63 0.73
C LEU A 56 -1.59 21.86 1.19
N THR A 57 -0.41 21.68 1.80
CA THR A 57 0.53 22.74 2.15
C THR A 57 1.22 23.30 0.90
N ARG A 58 0.65 24.38 0.35
CA ARG A 58 1.34 25.27 -0.59
C ARG A 58 2.54 25.90 0.13
N ARG A 59 3.76 25.42 -0.13
CA ARG A 59 4.97 26.20 0.07
C ARG A 59 6.11 25.74 -0.84
N GLN A 60 6.33 26.46 -1.94
CA GLN A 60 7.68 26.70 -2.43
C GLN A 60 8.08 28.11 -1.99
N PRO A 61 9.31 28.35 -1.50
CA PRO A 61 9.82 29.68 -1.26
C PRO A 61 10.12 30.35 -2.60
N GLU A 62 9.36 31.38 -2.94
CA GLU A 62 9.64 32.20 -4.12
C GLU A 62 10.89 33.05 -3.88
N THR A 63 11.81 32.93 -4.82
CA THR A 63 13.06 33.69 -4.91
C THR A 63 12.72 35.12 -5.33
N GLU A 64 13.37 36.09 -4.69
CA GLU A 64 13.20 37.53 -4.94
C GLU A 64 13.50 37.93 -6.40
N GLY A 65 12.62 38.76 -6.98
CA GLY A 65 12.81 39.39 -8.29
C GLY A 65 11.57 40.17 -8.78
N SER A 66 11.54 41.47 -8.48
CA SER A 66 10.57 42.57 -8.81
C SER A 66 10.10 42.69 -10.28
N PRO A 67 9.20 43.65 -10.68
CA PRO A 67 8.61 44.80 -9.97
C PRO A 67 7.09 45.05 -10.14
N ALA A 68 6.61 46.05 -9.39
CA ALA A 68 5.25 46.54 -9.24
C ALA A 68 4.61 47.17 -10.50
N ILE A 69 3.27 47.04 -10.64
CA ILE A 69 2.41 48.07 -11.26
C ILE A 69 1.10 48.24 -10.47
N SER A 70 0.81 49.52 -10.26
CA SER A 70 -0.33 50.24 -9.68
C SER A 70 -1.75 49.72 -9.94
N GLY A 71 -2.56 49.73 -8.87
CA GLY A 71 -3.82 50.49 -8.79
C GLY A 71 -4.95 50.12 -9.75
N THR A 72 -5.88 49.28 -9.28
CA THR A 72 -7.33 49.45 -9.49
C THR A 72 -8.08 48.57 -8.48
N THR A 73 -9.06 49.14 -7.78
CA THR A 73 -9.98 48.47 -6.85
C THR A 73 -10.69 47.29 -7.53
N PRO A 74 -10.58 46.04 -7.03
CA PRO A 74 -11.40 44.96 -7.54
C PRO A 74 -12.74 44.94 -6.80
N GLU A 75 -13.82 45.06 -7.56
CA GLU A 75 -15.13 44.55 -7.16
C GLU A 75 -14.96 43.12 -6.60
N GLU A 76 -15.63 42.83 -5.48
CA GLU A 76 -15.58 41.53 -4.83
C GLU A 76 -16.17 40.44 -5.74
N LYS A 77 -15.31 39.85 -6.57
CA LYS A 77 -15.63 38.60 -7.28
C LYS A 77 -15.83 37.48 -6.26
N THR A 78 -16.91 36.72 -6.43
CA THR A 78 -17.24 35.55 -5.62
C THR A 78 -16.13 34.50 -5.68
N GLU A 79 -15.99 33.68 -4.63
CA GLU A 79 -14.98 32.60 -4.57
C GLU A 79 -15.03 31.68 -5.79
N ASP A 80 -16.22 31.37 -6.30
CA ASP A 80 -16.41 30.52 -7.47
C ASP A 80 -15.82 31.13 -8.75
N GLN A 81 -15.89 32.46 -8.90
CA GLN A 81 -15.25 33.17 -10.02
C GLN A 81 -13.73 33.24 -9.86
N LYS A 82 -13.22 33.39 -8.63
CA LYS A 82 -11.78 33.36 -8.35
C LYS A 82 -11.19 31.96 -8.57
N ILE A 83 -11.96 30.91 -8.31
CA ILE A 83 -11.62 29.52 -8.60
C ILE A 83 -11.61 29.27 -10.11
N ALA A 84 -12.66 29.68 -10.84
CA ALA A 84 -12.74 29.57 -12.29
C ALA A 84 -11.61 30.33 -13.02
N GLU A 85 -11.29 31.55 -12.59
CA GLU A 85 -10.16 32.32 -13.14
C GLU A 85 -8.79 31.72 -12.76
N GLY A 86 -8.71 31.01 -11.63
CA GLY A 86 -7.53 30.21 -11.25
C GLY A 86 -7.22 29.08 -12.23
N PHE A 87 -8.25 28.45 -12.80
CA PHE A 87 -8.13 27.41 -13.82
C PHE A 87 -7.73 27.93 -15.21
N ALA A 88 -7.93 29.22 -15.48
CA ALA A 88 -7.50 29.85 -16.73
C ALA A 88 -5.98 30.18 -16.76
N LYS A 89 -5.28 30.09 -15.62
CA LYS A 89 -3.85 30.43 -15.54
C LYS A 89 -2.97 29.34 -16.19
N PRO A 90 -1.94 29.71 -16.98
CA PRO A 90 -1.03 28.75 -17.62
C PRO A 90 -0.38 27.75 -16.65
N ALA A 91 -0.15 28.13 -15.39
CA ALA A 91 0.42 27.26 -14.37
C ALA A 91 -0.52 26.11 -13.92
N ALA A 92 -1.84 26.31 -13.92
CA ALA A 92 -2.81 25.24 -13.65
C ALA A 92 -2.94 24.27 -14.84
N ARG A 93 -2.64 24.76 -16.05
CA ARG A 93 -2.56 23.96 -17.28
C ARG A 93 -1.28 23.11 -17.39
N LEU A 94 -0.26 23.37 -16.57
CA LEU A 94 1.06 22.75 -16.66
C LEU A 94 1.26 21.51 -15.76
N GLN A 95 0.30 21.14 -14.90
CA GLN A 95 0.41 19.96 -14.00
C GLN A 95 -0.25 18.67 -14.50
N PHE A 96 -0.85 18.67 -15.69
CA PHE A 96 -1.35 17.47 -16.34
C PHE A 96 -0.61 17.29 -17.65
N ALA A 97 0.06 16.14 -17.81
CA ALA A 97 0.77 15.82 -19.03
C ALA A 97 -0.21 15.85 -20.21
N TYR A 98 -0.10 16.90 -21.03
CA TYR A 98 -0.71 17.01 -22.34
C TYR A 98 -0.19 15.84 -23.19
N ILE A 99 -1.07 14.91 -23.53
CA ILE A 99 -0.90 14.04 -24.70
C ILE A 99 -2.06 14.37 -25.64
N GLY A 100 -1.74 14.98 -26.78
CA GLY A 100 -2.60 15.03 -27.98
C GLY A 100 -3.98 15.67 -27.87
N ASP A 101 -4.74 15.60 -28.97
CA ASP A 101 -6.05 16.23 -29.30
C ASP A 101 -7.24 15.83 -28.39
N THR A 102 -6.99 15.66 -27.09
CA THR A 102 -7.88 15.04 -26.09
C THR A 102 -8.29 15.99 -24.97
N ALA A 103 -8.05 17.29 -25.13
CA ALA A 103 -8.53 18.32 -24.22
C ALA A 103 -10.07 18.37 -24.16
N ASP A 104 -10.76 17.97 -25.23
CA ASP A 104 -12.21 18.14 -25.36
C ASP A 104 -13.04 17.17 -24.49
N ALA A 105 -12.62 15.90 -24.36
CA ALA A 105 -13.34 14.92 -23.52
C ALA A 105 -13.26 15.26 -22.02
N LEU A 106 -12.10 15.74 -21.56
CA LEU A 106 -11.94 16.24 -20.19
C LEU A 106 -12.71 17.56 -20.01
N ARG A 107 -12.73 18.41 -21.04
CA ARG A 107 -13.44 19.67 -21.04
C ARG A 107 -14.96 19.48 -20.97
N GLU A 108 -15.53 18.50 -21.65
CA GLU A 108 -16.96 18.15 -21.54
C GLU A 108 -17.36 17.72 -20.12
N VAL A 109 -16.51 16.96 -19.42
CA VAL A 109 -16.76 16.54 -18.02
C VAL A 109 -16.68 17.74 -17.08
N ILE A 110 -15.70 18.63 -17.28
CA ILE A 110 -15.51 19.84 -16.46
C ILE A 110 -16.61 20.88 -16.74
N GLU A 111 -17.00 21.06 -18.00
CA GLU A 111 -18.06 21.99 -18.43
C GLU A 111 -19.47 21.44 -18.15
N GLY A 112 -19.61 20.12 -17.99
CA GLY A 112 -20.85 19.43 -17.62
C GLY A 112 -21.33 19.68 -16.18
N GLY A 113 -20.57 20.43 -15.36
CA GLY A 113 -21.01 20.94 -14.07
C GLY A 113 -20.87 19.98 -12.88
N ASP A 114 -20.37 18.76 -13.08
CA ASP A 114 -20.04 17.83 -12.00
C ASP A 114 -18.53 17.93 -11.67
N ALA A 115 -18.21 18.85 -10.74
CA ALA A 115 -16.86 19.10 -10.28
C ALA A 115 -16.21 17.89 -9.59
N ASP A 116 -16.93 16.78 -9.38
CA ASP A 116 -16.39 15.55 -8.81
C ASP A 116 -16.33 14.39 -9.83
N ALA A 117 -17.01 14.48 -10.98
CA ALA A 117 -16.97 13.46 -12.05
C ALA A 117 -15.57 13.23 -12.63
N TRP A 118 -14.71 14.25 -12.63
CA TRP A 118 -13.34 14.10 -13.14
C TRP A 118 -12.50 13.12 -12.31
N ARG A 119 -12.83 12.90 -11.02
CA ARG A 119 -12.07 11.98 -10.14
C ARG A 119 -12.28 10.51 -10.50
N THR A 120 -13.39 10.19 -11.14
CA THR A 120 -13.71 8.84 -11.63
C THR A 120 -13.63 8.76 -13.15
N PHE A 121 -13.30 9.85 -13.85
CA PHE A 121 -13.20 9.88 -15.31
C PHE A 121 -12.01 9.05 -15.81
N LEU A 122 -12.31 7.99 -16.56
CA LEU A 122 -11.31 7.17 -17.24
C LEU A 122 -11.08 7.73 -18.65
N HIS A 123 -9.85 8.12 -18.94
CA HIS A 123 -9.51 8.62 -20.27
C HIS A 123 -9.69 7.52 -21.34
N PRO A 124 -10.16 7.83 -22.58
CA PRO A 124 -10.33 6.83 -23.65
C PRO A 124 -9.14 5.89 -23.85
N GLU A 125 -7.91 6.42 -23.82
CA GLU A 125 -6.69 5.61 -23.96
C GLU A 125 -6.41 4.66 -22.77
N GLN A 126 -7.01 4.95 -21.61
CA GLN A 126 -6.85 4.17 -20.40
C GLN A 126 -7.81 2.98 -20.32
N HIS A 127 -8.88 2.97 -21.12
CA HIS A 127 -9.83 1.85 -21.21
C HIS A 127 -9.14 0.52 -21.49
N ARG A 128 -8.10 0.51 -22.34
CA ARG A 128 -7.34 -0.72 -22.63
C ARG A 128 -6.75 -1.39 -21.39
N TYR A 129 -6.42 -0.60 -20.35
CA TYR A 129 -5.84 -1.11 -19.11
C TYR A 129 -6.91 -1.56 -18.12
N ALA A 130 -8.04 -0.86 -18.05
CA ALA A 130 -9.18 -1.23 -17.20
C ALA A 130 -9.96 -2.44 -17.76
N ASP A 131 -10.20 -2.46 -19.07
CA ASP A 131 -11.04 -3.46 -19.73
C ASP A 131 -10.23 -4.67 -20.22
N GLY A 132 -8.92 -4.52 -20.39
CA GLY A 132 -8.05 -5.56 -20.94
C GLY A 132 -8.07 -6.87 -20.15
N SER A 133 -7.79 -7.99 -20.82
CA SER A 133 -7.58 -9.29 -20.17
C SER A 133 -6.09 -9.61 -20.20
N TRP A 134 -5.52 -9.93 -19.03
CA TRP A 134 -4.07 -10.11 -18.87
C TRP A 134 -3.75 -11.51 -18.36
N ASN A 135 -2.77 -12.16 -18.98
CA ASN A 135 -2.26 -13.45 -18.53
C ASN A 135 -1.19 -13.26 -17.46
N GLY A 136 -1.64 -13.11 -16.21
CA GLY A 136 -0.75 -12.96 -15.06
C GLY A 136 -0.52 -11.48 -14.67
N PRO A 137 0.54 -11.20 -13.91
CA PRO A 137 0.80 -9.86 -13.38
C PRO A 137 1.01 -8.83 -14.48
N PHE A 138 0.41 -7.65 -14.30
CA PHE A 138 0.59 -6.48 -15.15
C PHE A 138 0.97 -5.28 -14.29
N HIS A 139 1.91 -4.47 -14.78
CA HIS A 139 2.36 -3.25 -14.10
C HIS A 139 2.03 -2.03 -14.95
N LEU A 140 1.27 -1.10 -14.38
CA LEU A 140 0.95 0.19 -14.98
C LEU A 140 1.88 1.27 -14.43
N SER A 141 2.80 1.76 -15.26
CA SER A 141 3.65 2.90 -14.93
C SER A 141 3.14 4.19 -15.58
N GLY A 142 3.25 5.31 -14.89
CA GLY A 142 2.89 6.64 -15.39
C GLY A 142 3.28 7.72 -14.39
N GLY A 143 3.51 8.95 -14.89
CA GLY A 143 3.86 10.10 -14.06
C GLY A 143 2.80 10.42 -13.00
N ALA A 144 3.12 11.36 -12.09
CA ALA A 144 2.11 11.89 -11.18
C ALA A 144 0.93 12.50 -11.99
N GLY A 145 -0.30 12.31 -11.51
CA GLY A 145 -1.48 12.86 -12.17
C GLY A 145 -1.97 12.13 -13.43
N THR A 146 -1.34 11.03 -13.87
CA THR A 146 -1.76 10.30 -15.08
C THR A 146 -2.93 9.33 -14.87
N GLY A 147 -3.77 9.53 -13.84
CA GLY A 147 -4.98 8.73 -13.60
C GLY A 147 -4.78 7.23 -13.29
N LYS A 148 -3.61 6.80 -12.79
CA LYS A 148 -3.34 5.38 -12.46
C LYS A 148 -4.35 4.80 -11.46
N THR A 149 -4.65 5.56 -10.41
CA THR A 149 -5.67 5.23 -9.41
C THR A 149 -7.03 5.01 -10.08
N VAL A 150 -7.43 5.88 -11.03
CA VAL A 150 -8.69 5.73 -11.76
C VAL A 150 -8.73 4.43 -12.57
N VAL A 151 -7.61 4.06 -13.22
CA VAL A 151 -7.51 2.76 -13.90
C VAL A 151 -7.70 1.59 -12.93
N VAL A 152 -7.12 1.66 -11.73
CA VAL A 152 -7.31 0.62 -10.70
C VAL A 152 -8.77 0.48 -10.30
N LEU A 153 -9.49 1.60 -10.10
CA LEU A 153 -10.89 1.58 -9.71
C LEU A 153 -11.79 1.00 -10.80
N HIS A 154 -11.64 1.47 -12.04
CA HIS A 154 -12.38 0.92 -13.18
C HIS A 154 -12.05 -0.54 -13.43
N ARG A 155 -10.79 -0.95 -13.24
CA ARG A 155 -10.41 -2.35 -13.33
C ARG A 155 -11.11 -3.20 -12.28
N ALA A 156 -11.19 -2.72 -11.03
CA ALA A 156 -11.89 -3.41 -9.95
C ALA A 156 -13.37 -3.61 -10.28
N LYS A 157 -14.03 -2.55 -10.78
CA LYS A 157 -15.41 -2.60 -11.29
C LYS A 157 -15.58 -3.67 -12.36
N VAL A 158 -14.78 -3.62 -13.43
CA VAL A 158 -14.87 -4.56 -14.55
C VAL A 158 -14.67 -6.01 -14.10
N LEU A 159 -13.75 -6.27 -13.17
CA LEU A 159 -13.52 -7.62 -12.63
C LEU A 159 -14.70 -8.12 -11.80
N ALA A 160 -15.29 -7.26 -10.97
CA ALA A 160 -16.46 -7.60 -10.15
C ALA A 160 -17.73 -7.81 -11.00
N GLU A 161 -17.91 -7.05 -12.08
CA GLU A 161 -19.04 -7.20 -13.00
C GLU A 161 -18.94 -8.48 -13.84
N ARG A 162 -17.72 -8.84 -14.28
CA ARG A 162 -17.48 -10.07 -15.06
C ARG A 162 -17.79 -11.34 -14.27
N ASN A 163 -17.58 -11.31 -12.96
CA ASN A 163 -17.87 -12.42 -12.08
C ASN A 163 -18.26 -11.89 -10.70
N THR A 164 -19.55 -11.88 -10.41
CA THR A 164 -20.09 -11.39 -9.14
C THR A 164 -19.68 -12.25 -7.94
N ALA A 165 -19.20 -13.48 -8.16
CA ALA A 165 -18.64 -14.34 -7.12
C ALA A 165 -17.13 -14.09 -6.90
N ALA A 166 -16.45 -13.31 -7.75
CA ALA A 166 -15.04 -13.04 -7.63
C ALA A 166 -14.73 -12.23 -6.37
N ARG A 167 -13.58 -12.54 -5.76
CA ARG A 167 -13.05 -11.87 -4.57
C ARG A 167 -11.93 -10.95 -5.03
N VAL A 168 -12.27 -9.68 -5.26
CA VAL A 168 -11.36 -8.66 -5.80
C VAL A 168 -10.76 -7.86 -4.64
N LEU A 169 -9.44 -7.87 -4.51
CA LEU A 169 -8.71 -7.04 -3.55
C LEU A 169 -8.20 -5.77 -4.24
N VAL A 170 -8.53 -4.61 -3.68
CA VAL A 170 -7.87 -3.34 -3.96
C VAL A 170 -7.10 -2.91 -2.70
N THR A 171 -5.81 -2.69 -2.82
CA THR A 171 -4.98 -2.29 -1.66
C THR A 171 -4.09 -1.09 -1.98
N THR A 172 -3.75 -0.35 -0.94
CA THR A 172 -2.87 0.82 -0.98
C THR A 172 -2.04 0.88 0.30
N PHE A 173 -1.07 1.78 0.37
CA PHE A 173 -0.16 1.89 1.51
C PHE A 173 -0.84 2.46 2.76
N THR A 174 -1.71 3.47 2.63
CA THR A 174 -2.30 4.17 3.79
C THR A 174 -3.78 3.87 3.98
N ARG A 175 -4.24 3.96 5.24
CA ARG A 175 -5.68 3.82 5.56
C ARG A 175 -6.52 4.94 4.93
N THR A 176 -5.99 6.15 4.91
CA THR A 176 -6.68 7.34 4.36
C THR A 176 -6.90 7.19 2.85
N LEU A 177 -5.89 6.71 2.11
CA LEU A 177 -6.05 6.41 0.69
C LEU A 177 -7.06 5.29 0.48
N ALA A 178 -7.06 4.24 1.32
CA ALA A 178 -8.04 3.17 1.19
C ALA A 178 -9.48 3.67 1.35
N LEU A 179 -9.75 4.55 2.32
CA LEU A 179 -11.06 5.19 2.48
C LEU A 179 -11.44 6.03 1.26
N SER A 180 -10.49 6.80 0.71
CA SER A 180 -10.70 7.58 -0.51
C SER A 180 -11.03 6.68 -1.72
N LEU A 181 -10.38 5.52 -1.84
CA LEU A 181 -10.67 4.54 -2.89
C LEU A 181 -12.08 3.94 -2.75
N VAL A 182 -12.53 3.64 -1.53
CA VAL A 182 -13.91 3.20 -1.27
C VAL A 182 -14.91 4.26 -1.71
N GLN A 183 -14.73 5.51 -1.29
CA GLN A 183 -15.61 6.62 -1.68
C GLN A 183 -15.63 6.80 -3.21
N SER A 184 -14.47 6.68 -3.86
CA SER A 184 -14.35 6.79 -5.31
C SER A 184 -15.05 5.63 -6.04
N LEU A 185 -15.01 4.40 -5.52
CA LEU A 185 -15.78 3.27 -6.06
C LEU A 185 -17.28 3.48 -5.92
N SER A 186 -17.75 3.92 -4.74
CA SER A 186 -19.17 4.18 -4.50
C SER A 186 -19.72 5.27 -5.41
N ARG A 187 -18.89 6.26 -5.80
CA ARG A 187 -19.25 7.28 -6.80
C ARG A 187 -19.21 6.75 -8.22
N LEU A 188 -18.19 5.95 -8.53
CA LEU A 188 -18.05 5.33 -9.85
C LEU A 188 -19.26 4.44 -10.17
N ASP A 189 -19.72 3.67 -9.21
CA ASP A 189 -20.91 2.84 -9.34
C ASP A 189 -21.47 2.43 -7.95
N PRO A 190 -22.61 3.02 -7.51
CA PRO A 190 -23.25 2.69 -6.24
C PRO A 190 -23.75 1.24 -6.14
N GLY A 191 -23.89 0.53 -7.27
CA GLY A 191 -24.38 -0.85 -7.33
C GLY A 191 -23.30 -1.90 -7.08
N LEU A 192 -22.02 -1.50 -6.95
CA LEU A 192 -20.93 -2.44 -6.70
C LEU A 192 -21.01 -3.08 -5.32
N ALA A 193 -20.85 -4.40 -5.28
CA ALA A 193 -20.75 -5.14 -4.03
C ALA A 193 -19.39 -4.88 -3.37
N ILE A 194 -19.38 -4.02 -2.34
CA ILE A 194 -18.20 -3.78 -1.50
C ILE A 194 -18.18 -4.82 -0.37
N ALA A 195 -17.16 -5.67 -0.37
CA ALA A 195 -16.96 -6.71 0.63
C ALA A 195 -16.48 -6.11 1.96
N ALA A 196 -17.02 -6.60 3.08
CA ALA A 196 -16.64 -6.13 4.41
C ALA A 196 -15.31 -6.74 4.87
N LYS A 197 -14.99 -7.95 4.41
CA LYS A 197 -13.79 -8.70 4.77
C LYS A 197 -13.06 -9.24 3.54
N PRO A 198 -11.73 -9.40 3.61
CA PRO A 198 -10.99 -10.03 2.53
C PRO A 198 -11.43 -11.49 2.38
N GLY A 199 -11.73 -11.87 1.13
CA GLY A 199 -12.16 -13.22 0.76
C GLY A 199 -13.68 -13.44 0.67
N GLU A 200 -14.48 -12.42 0.97
CA GLU A 200 -15.90 -12.37 0.57
C GLU A 200 -16.03 -11.98 -0.91
N SER A 201 -17.09 -12.44 -1.58
CA SER A 201 -17.38 -12.05 -2.97
C SER A 201 -17.62 -10.54 -3.08
N GLY A 202 -17.11 -9.93 -4.14
CA GLY A 202 -17.14 -8.48 -4.37
C GLY A 202 -15.77 -7.84 -4.25
N ILE A 203 -15.75 -6.52 -4.06
CA ILE A 203 -14.53 -5.71 -3.98
C ILE A 203 -14.23 -5.40 -2.51
N TYR A 204 -13.14 -5.91 -1.99
CA TYR A 204 -12.59 -5.47 -0.71
C TYR A 204 -11.51 -4.41 -0.95
N VAL A 205 -11.61 -3.28 -0.25
CA VAL A 205 -10.64 -2.19 -0.29
C VAL A 205 -10.02 -2.00 1.08
N GLY A 206 -8.68 -1.97 1.17
CA GLY A 206 -8.02 -1.77 2.46
C GLY A 206 -6.55 -1.41 2.36
N GLY A 207 -6.07 -0.69 3.38
CA GLY A 207 -4.64 -0.45 3.56
C GLY A 207 -3.91 -1.76 3.82
N ILE A 208 -2.71 -1.93 3.27
CA ILE A 208 -2.00 -3.22 3.26
C ILE A 208 -1.75 -3.80 4.66
N ASP A 209 -1.44 -2.95 5.64
CA ASP A 209 -1.24 -3.35 7.03
C ASP A 209 -2.54 -3.80 7.71
N SER A 210 -3.65 -3.12 7.39
CA SER A 210 -4.98 -3.53 7.88
C SER A 210 -5.38 -4.87 7.28
N LEU A 211 -5.12 -5.05 5.98
CA LEU A 211 -5.33 -6.32 5.30
C LEU A 211 -4.49 -7.45 5.94
N ALA A 212 -3.21 -7.23 6.21
CA ALA A 212 -2.35 -8.20 6.90
C ALA A 212 -2.91 -8.60 8.26
N LEU A 213 -3.38 -7.61 9.04
CA LEU A 213 -4.02 -7.86 10.32
C LEU A 213 -5.30 -8.70 10.18
N GLN A 214 -6.17 -8.38 9.22
CA GLN A 214 -7.41 -9.10 8.98
C GLN A 214 -7.15 -10.55 8.54
N VAL A 215 -6.19 -10.76 7.63
CA VAL A 215 -5.78 -12.09 7.17
C VAL A 215 -5.24 -12.91 8.33
N LEU A 216 -4.35 -12.31 9.14
CA LEU A 216 -3.83 -13.00 10.30
C LEU A 216 -4.94 -13.32 11.29
N ASN A 217 -5.83 -12.37 11.63
CA ASN A 217 -6.94 -12.61 12.56
C ASN A 217 -7.89 -13.71 12.08
N GLY A 218 -8.16 -13.80 10.77
CA GLY A 218 -8.98 -14.84 10.14
C GLY A 218 -8.29 -16.20 9.98
N ALA A 219 -6.98 -16.31 10.28
CA ALA A 219 -6.25 -17.57 10.26
C ALA A 219 -6.55 -18.41 11.51
N GLY A 220 -6.55 -19.73 11.34
CA GLY A 220 -6.68 -20.69 12.44
C GLY A 220 -5.47 -20.65 13.38
N ALA A 221 -5.62 -21.15 14.61
CA ALA A 221 -4.52 -21.15 15.59
C ALA A 221 -3.27 -21.90 15.11
N ALA A 222 -3.46 -23.05 14.44
CA ALA A 222 -2.37 -23.83 13.86
C ALA A 222 -1.67 -23.09 12.70
N GLU A 223 -2.43 -22.40 11.85
CA GLU A 223 -1.90 -21.60 10.73
C GLU A 223 -1.07 -20.42 11.28
N LYS A 224 -1.56 -19.73 12.31
CA LYS A 224 -0.86 -18.64 13.02
C LYS A 224 0.45 -19.12 13.66
N GLN A 225 0.39 -20.21 14.41
CA GLN A 225 1.55 -20.76 15.10
C GLN A 225 2.64 -21.20 14.11
N ALA A 226 2.23 -21.86 13.01
CA ALA A 226 3.15 -22.27 11.96
C ALA A 226 3.80 -21.05 11.27
N ALA A 227 3.02 -20.01 10.97
CA ALA A 227 3.51 -18.77 10.36
C ALA A 227 4.51 -18.02 11.26
N LEU A 228 4.20 -17.87 12.56
CA LEU A 228 5.09 -17.24 13.53
C LEU A 228 6.41 -18.01 13.65
N ARG A 229 6.33 -19.35 13.71
CA ARG A 229 7.52 -20.21 13.71
C ARG A 229 8.34 -20.07 12.43
N GLU A 230 7.70 -19.98 11.26
CA GLU A 230 8.39 -19.84 9.98
C GLU A 230 9.19 -18.54 9.89
N ILE A 231 8.58 -17.41 10.28
CA ILE A 231 9.14 -16.06 10.07
C ILE A 231 10.01 -15.58 11.24
N LEU A 232 9.55 -15.79 12.48
CA LEU A 232 10.16 -15.24 13.69
C LEU A 232 10.87 -16.30 14.55
N GLY A 233 10.73 -17.58 14.20
CA GLY A 233 11.33 -18.71 14.91
C GLY A 233 10.52 -19.23 16.10
N ASP A 234 10.98 -20.32 16.70
CA ASP A 234 10.24 -21.06 17.73
C ASP A 234 9.89 -20.24 18.98
N ALA A 235 10.73 -19.26 19.33
CA ALA A 235 10.50 -18.39 20.48
C ALA A 235 9.20 -17.55 20.37
N HIS A 236 8.67 -17.36 19.16
CA HIS A 236 7.47 -16.58 18.90
C HIS A 236 6.25 -17.42 18.54
N ALA A 237 6.39 -18.75 18.42
CA ALA A 237 5.33 -19.62 17.89
C ALA A 237 4.02 -19.54 18.70
N ASN A 238 4.11 -19.31 20.01
CA ASN A 238 2.95 -19.27 20.91
C ASN A 238 2.61 -17.86 21.40
N ALA A 239 3.24 -16.82 20.84
CA ALA A 239 3.07 -15.46 21.32
C ALA A 239 1.74 -14.86 20.83
N GLN A 240 1.06 -14.13 21.71
CA GLN A 240 -0.11 -13.32 21.35
C GLN A 240 0.33 -11.90 21.04
N LEU A 241 0.84 -11.69 19.84
CA LEU A 241 1.46 -10.42 19.46
C LEU A 241 0.43 -9.35 19.08
N ARG A 242 0.66 -8.11 19.53
CA ARG A 242 -0.15 -6.93 19.18
C ARG A 242 0.63 -6.01 18.24
N PRO A 243 0.01 -5.50 17.16
CA PRO A 243 0.67 -4.54 16.29
C PRO A 243 1.14 -3.30 17.07
N ASP A 244 2.37 -2.88 16.84
CA ASP A 244 2.95 -1.68 17.43
C ASP A 244 3.61 -0.78 16.37
N MET A 245 3.49 0.53 16.57
CA MET A 245 3.96 1.58 15.67
C MET A 245 5.38 2.06 16.05
N ASP A 246 5.83 1.87 17.30
CA ASP A 246 7.10 2.42 17.79
C ASP A 246 8.34 1.55 17.43
N SER A 247 8.47 1.21 16.16
CA SER A 247 9.66 0.51 15.65
C SER A 247 10.95 1.30 15.92
N VAL A 248 10.91 2.63 15.76
CA VAL A 248 12.08 3.50 15.95
C VAL A 248 12.55 3.51 17.41
N GLY A 249 11.64 3.65 18.37
CA GLY A 249 11.96 3.58 19.79
C GLY A 249 12.54 2.22 20.17
N LYS A 250 11.96 1.13 19.68
CA LYS A 250 12.46 -0.23 19.90
C LYS A 250 13.86 -0.45 19.33
N TRP A 251 14.15 0.06 18.13
CA TRP A 251 15.49 0.01 17.56
C TRP A 251 16.52 0.78 18.42
N LYS A 252 16.13 1.94 18.97
CA LYS A 252 16.99 2.71 19.89
C LYS A 252 17.25 1.93 21.19
N VAL A 253 16.23 1.29 21.75
CA VAL A 253 16.38 0.42 22.94
C VAL A 253 17.31 -0.75 22.63
N ALA A 254 17.12 -1.43 21.50
CA ALA A 254 17.96 -2.54 21.07
C ALA A 254 19.44 -2.14 20.92
N LEU A 255 19.70 -0.98 20.29
CA LEU A 255 21.05 -0.41 20.16
C LEU A 255 21.70 -0.14 21.52
N GLY A 256 20.94 0.38 22.49
CA GLY A 256 21.44 0.65 23.85
C GLY A 256 21.63 -0.60 24.73
N THR A 257 21.08 -1.75 24.33
CA THR A 257 21.05 -2.97 25.17
C THR A 257 22.27 -3.87 24.95
N VAL A 258 22.89 -3.82 23.77
CA VAL A 258 23.96 -4.76 23.39
C VAL A 258 25.23 -4.07 22.92
N ASP A 259 26.38 -4.65 23.27
CA ASP A 259 27.65 -4.27 22.65
C ASP A 259 27.73 -4.86 21.22
N HIS A 260 27.35 -4.02 20.25
CA HIS A 260 27.24 -4.39 18.84
C HIS A 260 28.52 -4.09 18.03
N GLY A 261 29.43 -3.24 18.51
CA GLY A 261 30.66 -2.88 17.79
C GLY A 261 30.44 -2.28 16.39
N LEU A 262 29.34 -1.55 16.20
CA LEU A 262 28.99 -0.89 14.93
C LEU A 262 29.35 0.60 15.01
N GLU A 263 29.81 1.15 13.89
CA GLU A 263 30.02 2.58 13.70
C GLU A 263 28.66 3.32 13.69
N ALA A 264 28.68 4.63 14.00
CA ALA A 264 27.47 5.46 14.09
C ALA A 264 26.63 5.46 12.79
N GLU A 265 27.27 5.33 11.63
CA GLU A 265 26.60 5.24 10.32
C GLU A 265 25.73 4.00 10.15
N LEU A 266 26.05 2.91 10.87
CA LEU A 266 25.31 1.64 10.82
C LEU A 266 24.44 1.45 12.07
N ALA A 267 24.81 2.09 13.19
CA ALA A 267 24.11 2.06 14.45
C ALA A 267 22.95 3.07 14.49
N ASN A 268 22.10 3.07 13.45
CA ASN A 268 20.91 3.93 13.41
C ASN A 268 19.65 3.11 13.07
N PRO A 269 18.47 3.49 13.62
CA PRO A 269 17.21 2.77 13.39
C PRO A 269 16.84 2.62 11.91
N THR A 270 17.07 3.64 11.09
CA THR A 270 16.69 3.63 9.67
C THR A 270 17.43 2.55 8.90
N PHE A 271 18.76 2.46 9.07
CA PHE A 271 19.56 1.42 8.43
C PHE A 271 19.15 0.03 8.90
N LEU A 272 18.99 -0.15 10.22
CA LEU A 272 18.63 -1.43 10.82
C LEU A 272 17.25 -1.92 10.38
N GLU A 273 16.24 -1.05 10.36
CA GLU A 273 14.91 -1.34 9.87
C GLU A 273 14.96 -1.79 8.40
N GLN A 274 15.66 -1.03 7.55
CA GLN A 274 15.76 -1.37 6.14
C GLN A 274 16.51 -2.70 5.91
N GLU A 275 17.57 -2.98 6.67
CA GLU A 275 18.30 -4.25 6.62
C GLU A 275 17.44 -5.40 7.12
N TYR A 276 16.71 -5.20 8.21
CA TYR A 276 15.78 -6.17 8.79
C TYR A 276 14.70 -6.54 7.78
N VAL A 277 14.05 -5.56 7.17
CA VAL A 277 12.98 -5.80 6.19
C VAL A 277 13.52 -6.43 4.91
N ALA A 278 14.57 -5.87 4.33
CA ALA A 278 15.04 -6.27 2.99
C ALA A 278 15.86 -7.57 2.98
N VAL A 279 16.50 -7.93 4.10
CA VAL A 279 17.39 -9.09 4.17
C VAL A 279 16.82 -10.16 5.10
N VAL A 280 16.40 -9.78 6.32
CA VAL A 280 15.99 -10.76 7.34
C VAL A 280 14.56 -11.25 7.08
N LEU A 281 13.58 -10.35 7.04
CA LEU A 281 12.18 -10.71 6.82
C LEU A 281 11.94 -11.26 5.41
N ALA A 282 12.54 -10.64 4.39
CA ALA A 282 12.42 -11.09 3.00
C ALA A 282 12.90 -12.55 2.77
N ASN A 283 13.81 -13.04 3.62
CA ASN A 283 14.37 -14.40 3.52
C ASN A 283 13.98 -15.29 4.71
N ALA A 284 13.02 -14.86 5.55
CA ALA A 284 12.58 -15.58 6.76
C ALA A 284 13.75 -16.05 7.67
N VAL A 285 14.75 -15.19 7.85
CA VAL A 285 15.97 -15.49 8.60
C VAL A 285 15.67 -15.51 10.11
N LYS A 286 16.03 -16.62 10.74
CA LYS A 286 15.78 -16.90 12.17
C LYS A 286 17.05 -17.00 13.00
N SER A 287 18.19 -17.26 12.35
CA SER A 287 19.47 -17.45 13.03
C SER A 287 20.59 -16.59 12.46
N LYS A 288 21.63 -16.40 13.27
CA LYS A 288 22.86 -15.71 12.87
C LYS A 288 23.51 -16.39 11.68
N GLU A 289 23.55 -17.72 11.71
CA GLU A 289 24.20 -18.56 10.70
C GLU A 289 23.51 -18.41 9.34
N GLU A 290 22.18 -18.33 9.34
CA GLU A 290 21.39 -18.00 8.16
C GLU A 290 21.69 -16.57 7.70
N TYR A 291 21.59 -15.58 8.60
CA TYR A 291 21.81 -14.17 8.27
C TYR A 291 23.16 -13.96 7.58
N LEU A 292 24.25 -14.55 8.09
CA LEU A 292 25.58 -14.38 7.51
C LEU A 292 25.72 -14.93 6.09
N LYS A 293 24.87 -15.87 5.67
CA LYS A 293 24.88 -16.50 4.33
C LYS A 293 24.02 -15.75 3.31
N VAL A 294 23.05 -14.95 3.76
CA VAL A 294 22.12 -14.26 2.84
C VAL A 294 22.87 -13.23 1.99
N PRO A 295 22.72 -13.24 0.65
CA PRO A 295 23.24 -12.18 -0.22
C PRO A 295 22.54 -10.83 0.04
N ARG A 296 23.31 -9.73 0.04
CA ARG A 296 22.81 -8.37 0.30
C ARG A 296 22.74 -7.53 -0.98
N VAL A 297 22.10 -8.07 -2.02
CA VAL A 297 22.05 -7.46 -3.36
C VAL A 297 21.29 -6.13 -3.32
N GLY A 298 21.86 -5.08 -3.92
CA GLY A 298 21.19 -3.78 -4.09
C GLY A 298 21.09 -2.90 -2.84
N ARG A 299 21.71 -3.26 -1.71
CA ARG A 299 21.64 -2.50 -0.45
C ARG A 299 22.54 -1.26 -0.38
N GLY A 300 23.51 -1.11 -1.29
CA GLY A 300 24.44 0.04 -1.34
C GLY A 300 25.51 0.07 -0.25
N THR A 301 25.19 -0.33 0.98
CA THR A 301 26.14 -0.37 2.11
C THR A 301 26.84 -1.73 2.21
N LEU A 302 28.16 -1.75 2.10
CA LEU A 302 28.95 -2.97 2.31
C LEU A 302 29.03 -3.33 3.80
N LEU A 303 28.67 -4.58 4.13
CA LEU A 303 28.86 -5.11 5.49
C LEU A 303 29.87 -6.25 5.45
N THR A 304 30.99 -6.05 6.14
CA THR A 304 31.96 -7.12 6.42
C THR A 304 31.36 -8.13 7.40
N ARG A 305 31.95 -9.33 7.50
CA ARG A 305 31.47 -10.37 8.41
C ARG A 305 31.35 -9.88 9.87
N PRO A 306 32.33 -9.16 10.46
CA PRO A 306 32.17 -8.59 11.80
C PRO A 306 31.01 -7.61 11.92
N LYS A 307 30.82 -6.72 10.94
CA LYS A 307 29.70 -5.77 10.92
C LYS A 307 28.35 -6.50 10.85
N ARG A 308 28.23 -7.57 10.05
CA ARG A 308 27.02 -8.42 10.04
C ARG A 308 26.76 -9.08 11.39
N VAL A 309 27.81 -9.54 12.09
CA VAL A 309 27.65 -10.07 13.45
C VAL A 309 27.12 -9.00 14.40
N GLY A 310 27.64 -7.77 14.32
CA GLY A 310 27.15 -6.63 15.09
C GLY A 310 25.67 -6.31 14.81
N VAL A 311 25.29 -6.22 13.53
CA VAL A 311 23.91 -6.00 13.10
C VAL A 311 22.98 -7.11 13.64
N TRP A 312 23.40 -8.38 13.56
CA TRP A 312 22.61 -9.48 14.08
C TRP A 312 22.38 -9.40 15.59
N LYS A 313 23.38 -9.00 16.38
CA LYS A 313 23.19 -8.79 17.83
C LYS A 313 22.08 -7.77 18.11
N VAL A 314 22.03 -6.69 17.34
CA VAL A 314 20.99 -5.66 17.49
C VAL A 314 19.62 -6.19 17.05
N ILE A 315 19.55 -6.97 15.97
CA ILE A 315 18.30 -7.64 15.55
C ILE A 315 17.79 -8.62 16.61
N GLU A 316 18.67 -9.40 17.24
CA GLU A 316 18.30 -10.30 18.33
C GLU A 316 17.76 -9.52 19.53
N ALA A 317 18.40 -8.42 19.91
CA ALA A 317 17.93 -7.53 20.96
C ALA A 317 16.56 -6.92 20.62
N TYR A 318 16.38 -6.44 19.38
CA TYR A 318 15.13 -5.90 18.87
C TYR A 318 13.99 -6.92 18.96
N ARG A 319 14.20 -8.14 18.44
CA ARG A 319 13.24 -9.25 18.56
C ARG A 319 12.98 -9.63 20.02
N GLN A 320 13.97 -9.52 20.90
CA GLN A 320 13.78 -9.74 22.34
C GLN A 320 12.83 -8.70 22.93
N THR A 321 13.05 -7.42 22.61
CA THR A 321 12.21 -6.31 23.06
C THR A 321 10.77 -6.48 22.60
N GLU A 322 10.56 -6.86 21.34
CA GLU A 322 9.22 -7.12 20.81
C GLU A 322 8.54 -8.31 21.49
N ARG A 323 9.29 -9.39 21.75
CA ARG A 323 8.79 -10.56 22.47
C ARG A 323 8.37 -10.23 23.89
N VAL A 324 9.20 -9.51 24.64
CA VAL A 324 8.89 -9.12 26.03
C VAL A 324 7.68 -8.19 26.08
N ALA A 325 7.53 -7.31 25.09
CA ALA A 325 6.38 -6.42 24.96
C ALA A 325 5.13 -7.08 24.35
N GLU A 326 5.19 -8.37 24.00
CA GLU A 326 4.12 -9.09 23.27
C GLU A 326 3.64 -8.31 22.04
N SER A 327 4.58 -7.74 21.28
CA SER A 327 4.31 -6.83 20.18
C SER A 327 4.91 -7.33 18.87
N ILE A 328 4.35 -6.86 17.76
CA ILE A 328 4.83 -7.17 16.40
C ILE A 328 4.81 -5.90 15.57
N SER A 329 5.87 -5.67 14.81
CA SER A 329 5.91 -4.57 13.84
C SER A 329 4.99 -4.84 12.65
N PHE A 330 4.53 -3.79 11.97
CA PHE A 330 3.69 -3.95 10.76
C PHE A 330 4.41 -4.72 9.63
N THR A 331 5.72 -4.57 9.51
CA THR A 331 6.51 -5.28 8.50
C THR A 331 6.60 -6.77 8.78
N GLU A 332 6.75 -7.16 10.04
CA GLU A 332 6.65 -8.56 10.47
C GLU A 332 5.23 -9.08 10.33
N LEU A 333 4.22 -8.27 10.68
CA LEU A 333 2.82 -8.64 10.55
C LEU A 333 2.49 -9.04 9.10
N ALA A 334 2.93 -8.26 8.12
CA ALA A 334 2.77 -8.60 6.71
C ALA A 334 3.48 -9.91 6.34
N ALA A 335 4.72 -10.11 6.79
CA ALA A 335 5.47 -11.34 6.55
C ALA A 335 4.78 -12.58 7.16
N VAL A 336 4.31 -12.46 8.40
CA VAL A 336 3.58 -13.52 9.13
C VAL A 336 2.22 -13.77 8.47
N ALA A 337 1.47 -12.74 8.08
CA ALA A 337 0.21 -12.91 7.36
C ALA A 337 0.39 -13.64 6.02
N GLY A 338 1.47 -13.35 5.29
CA GLY A 338 1.82 -14.07 4.06
C GLY A 338 2.18 -15.53 4.30
N ALA A 339 2.90 -15.84 5.38
CA ALA A 339 3.16 -17.22 5.79
C ALA A 339 1.87 -17.94 6.22
N ALA A 340 0.99 -17.28 6.98
CA ALA A 340 -0.29 -17.83 7.41
C ALA A 340 -1.18 -18.19 6.21
N GLN A 341 -1.21 -17.33 5.19
CA GLN A 341 -1.92 -17.61 3.94
C GLN A 341 -1.34 -18.83 3.21
N ARG A 342 -0.01 -18.97 3.11
CA ARG A 342 0.61 -20.15 2.50
C ARG A 342 0.29 -21.43 3.28
N HIS A 343 0.25 -21.38 4.60
CA HIS A 343 -0.16 -22.52 5.42
C HIS A 343 -1.65 -22.87 5.26
N ARG A 344 -2.52 -21.87 5.15
CA ARG A 344 -3.94 -22.04 4.82
C ARG A 344 -4.12 -22.73 3.48
N GLU A 345 -3.37 -22.33 2.46
CA GLU A 345 -3.39 -22.94 1.12
C GLU A 345 -2.89 -24.39 1.14
N ALA A 346 -1.76 -24.64 1.83
CA ALA A 346 -1.23 -26.00 2.00
C ALA A 346 -2.22 -26.92 2.75
N SER A 347 -3.13 -26.35 3.54
CA SER A 347 -4.21 -27.07 4.23
C SER A 347 -5.46 -27.27 3.35
N GLY A 348 -5.41 -26.94 2.06
CA GLY A 348 -6.49 -27.15 1.10
C GLY A 348 -7.60 -26.10 1.12
N ARG A 349 -7.44 -25.00 1.88
CA ARG A 349 -8.48 -23.96 2.01
C ARG A 349 -8.44 -22.89 0.90
N GLY A 350 -7.54 -23.06 -0.07
CA GLY A 350 -7.41 -22.22 -1.26
C GLY A 350 -6.91 -20.80 -0.99
N SER A 351 -6.73 -20.05 -2.09
CA SER A 351 -6.36 -18.64 -2.05
C SER A 351 -7.54 -17.79 -1.54
N LEU A 352 -7.21 -16.70 -0.84
CA LEU A 352 -8.20 -15.79 -0.27
C LEU A 352 -8.86 -14.90 -1.33
N VAL A 353 -8.16 -14.54 -2.40
CA VAL A 353 -8.62 -13.56 -3.39
C VAL A 353 -8.27 -13.99 -4.81
N ASP A 354 -9.17 -13.72 -5.76
CA ASP A 354 -9.01 -14.13 -7.16
C ASP A 354 -8.21 -13.09 -7.96
N HIS A 355 -8.32 -11.82 -7.55
CA HIS A 355 -7.65 -10.69 -8.18
C HIS A 355 -7.05 -9.76 -7.12
N VAL A 356 -5.84 -9.26 -7.39
CA VAL A 356 -5.15 -8.28 -6.55
C VAL A 356 -4.80 -7.06 -7.40
N LEU A 357 -5.33 -5.91 -6.99
CA LEU A 357 -5.05 -4.60 -7.55
C LEU A 357 -4.36 -3.76 -6.48
N ILE A 358 -3.26 -3.12 -6.86
CA ILE A 358 -2.38 -2.41 -5.93
C ILE A 358 -2.27 -0.97 -6.43
N ASP A 359 -2.67 -0.03 -5.60
CA ASP A 359 -2.39 1.38 -5.77
C ASP A 359 -1.17 1.79 -4.91
N GLU A 360 -0.45 2.82 -5.35
CA GLU A 360 0.79 3.30 -4.70
C GLU A 360 1.83 2.19 -4.44
N ALA A 361 2.03 1.32 -5.43
CA ALA A 361 2.92 0.17 -5.34
C ALA A 361 4.39 0.53 -5.02
N GLN A 362 4.82 1.76 -5.32
CA GLN A 362 6.18 2.24 -5.03
C GLN A 362 6.49 2.34 -3.52
N ASP A 363 5.47 2.47 -2.67
CA ASP A 363 5.63 2.60 -1.23
C ASP A 363 5.67 1.22 -0.52
N LEU A 364 5.47 0.13 -1.28
CA LEU A 364 5.48 -1.22 -0.76
C LEU A 364 6.90 -1.77 -0.51
N ARG A 365 7.06 -2.45 0.62
CA ARG A 365 8.31 -3.09 1.06
C ARG A 365 8.35 -4.57 0.65
N ALA A 366 9.51 -5.22 0.80
CA ALA A 366 9.68 -6.64 0.44
C ALA A 366 8.64 -7.57 1.10
N ALA A 367 8.38 -7.38 2.40
CA ALA A 367 7.38 -8.16 3.13
C ALA A 367 5.95 -7.98 2.56
N HIS A 368 5.59 -6.76 2.14
CA HIS A 368 4.32 -6.45 1.50
C HIS A 368 4.14 -7.21 0.18
N TRP A 369 5.18 -7.23 -0.66
CA TRP A 369 5.14 -7.96 -1.93
C TRP A 369 5.02 -9.48 -1.73
N LEU A 370 5.75 -10.04 -0.75
CA LEU A 370 5.63 -11.46 -0.41
C LEU A 370 4.24 -11.81 0.13
N PHE A 371 3.66 -10.93 0.94
CA PHE A 371 2.30 -11.06 1.44
C PHE A 371 1.27 -11.06 0.32
N LEU A 372 1.26 -10.05 -0.55
CA LEU A 372 0.31 -9.95 -1.65
C LEU A 372 0.43 -11.12 -2.63
N ARG A 373 1.67 -11.59 -2.88
CA ARG A 373 1.90 -12.79 -3.68
C ARG A 373 1.27 -14.04 -3.06
N ALA A 374 1.31 -14.17 -1.74
CA ALA A 374 0.68 -15.29 -1.05
C ALA A 374 -0.84 -15.24 -1.15
N LEU A 375 -1.47 -14.05 -1.19
CA LEU A 375 -2.92 -13.94 -1.28
C LEU A 375 -3.50 -14.40 -2.61
N TRP A 376 -2.78 -14.16 -3.72
CA TRP A 376 -3.25 -14.44 -5.09
C TRP A 376 -2.92 -15.85 -5.59
N TRP A 377 -2.13 -16.64 -4.87
CA TRP A 377 -1.47 -17.81 -5.44
C TRP A 377 -2.45 -18.84 -6.02
N HIS A 378 -2.28 -19.12 -7.33
CA HIS A 378 -3.01 -20.15 -8.06
C HIS A 378 -2.01 -21.23 -8.53
N PRO A 379 -2.28 -22.53 -8.31
CA PRO A 379 -1.34 -23.62 -8.63
C PRO A 379 -0.94 -23.71 -10.12
N GLU A 380 -1.73 -23.11 -11.03
CA GLU A 380 -1.45 -23.10 -12.47
C GLU A 380 -0.73 -21.86 -13.03
N ARG A 381 -0.38 -20.87 -12.20
CA ARG A 381 0.24 -19.62 -12.68
C ARG A 381 1.54 -19.29 -11.93
N THR A 382 2.58 -20.08 -12.21
CA THR A 382 3.94 -19.84 -11.69
C THR A 382 4.53 -18.55 -12.29
N ILE A 383 4.77 -17.53 -11.45
CA ILE A 383 5.56 -16.35 -11.81
C ILE A 383 7.05 -16.73 -11.85
N CYS A 384 7.65 -16.73 -13.05
CA CYS A 384 9.08 -16.55 -13.22
C CYS A 384 9.38 -15.05 -13.27
N SER A 385 9.92 -14.47 -12.20
CA SER A 385 10.58 -13.17 -12.25
C SER A 385 12.05 -13.38 -12.61
N SER A 386 12.43 -13.04 -13.85
CA SER A 386 13.84 -12.92 -14.23
C SER A 386 14.41 -11.60 -13.71
N PRO A 387 15.55 -11.58 -13.00
CA PRO A 387 16.34 -10.37 -12.89
C PRO A 387 16.98 -10.05 -14.24
N ARG A 388 16.95 -8.78 -14.66
CA ARG A 388 17.66 -8.31 -15.85
C ARG A 388 19.16 -8.53 -15.65
N THR A 389 19.80 -9.29 -16.53
CA THR A 389 21.23 -9.16 -16.80
C THR A 389 21.38 -8.73 -18.26
N HIS A 390 21.96 -7.56 -18.47
CA HIS A 390 22.46 -7.15 -19.77
C HIS A 390 23.71 -7.99 -20.07
N THR A 391 23.60 -8.96 -20.97
CA THR A 391 24.72 -9.39 -21.82
C THR A 391 24.17 -10.15 -23.02
N SER A 392 24.57 -9.70 -24.20
CA SER A 392 24.38 -10.36 -25.49
C SER A 392 25.01 -11.76 -25.51
N GLY A 393 24.34 -12.73 -26.13
CA GLY A 393 24.94 -14.03 -26.44
C GLY A 393 23.97 -15.20 -26.34
N SER A 394 23.56 -15.71 -27.50
CA SER A 394 22.85 -16.97 -27.69
C SER A 394 23.49 -18.14 -26.93
N THR A 395 22.75 -18.77 -26.01
CA THR A 395 22.53 -20.23 -25.93
C THR A 395 21.63 -20.58 -24.75
N ALA A 396 20.46 -21.16 -25.04
CA ALA A 396 19.51 -21.64 -24.03
C ALA A 396 20.10 -22.85 -23.27
N ARG A 397 20.26 -22.72 -21.94
CA ARG A 397 20.40 -23.87 -21.03
C ARG A 397 19.16 -23.97 -20.16
N LYS A 398 18.41 -25.08 -20.31
CA LYS A 398 17.37 -25.51 -19.38
C LYS A 398 18.04 -25.97 -18.08
N PHE A 399 17.62 -25.44 -16.94
CA PHE A 399 17.86 -26.05 -15.63
C PHE A 399 16.52 -26.57 -15.07
N PRO A 400 16.50 -27.76 -14.45
CA PRO A 400 15.25 -28.42 -14.06
C PRO A 400 14.70 -27.88 -12.73
N CYS A 401 13.44 -27.48 -12.73
CA CYS A 401 12.64 -27.41 -11.51
C CYS A 401 12.39 -28.83 -11.00
N GLN A 402 12.92 -29.18 -9.83
CA GLN A 402 12.53 -30.41 -9.14
C GLN A 402 11.12 -30.26 -8.59
N GLY A 403 10.14 -30.84 -9.29
CA GLY A 403 8.83 -31.13 -8.73
C GLY A 403 8.89 -32.42 -7.92
N THR A 404 8.48 -32.37 -6.66
CA THR A 404 8.22 -33.56 -5.86
C THR A 404 6.96 -34.25 -6.40
N GLY A 405 7.17 -35.20 -7.30
CA GLY A 405 6.11 -36.06 -7.83
C GLY A 405 5.62 -37.04 -6.77
N SER A 406 4.35 -36.96 -6.41
CA SER A 406 3.63 -38.04 -5.75
C SER A 406 3.48 -39.21 -6.71
N ARG A 407 4.19 -40.32 -6.47
CA ARG A 407 3.90 -41.59 -7.13
C ARG A 407 2.72 -42.24 -6.42
N SER A 408 1.55 -42.14 -7.04
CA SER A 408 0.42 -43.04 -6.78
C SER A 408 0.72 -44.38 -7.45
N SER A 409 0.97 -45.42 -6.64
CA SER A 409 1.06 -46.80 -7.10
C SER A 409 -0.35 -47.38 -7.22
N ALA A 410 -0.92 -47.35 -8.42
CA ALA A 410 -2.08 -48.17 -8.76
C ALA A 410 -1.59 -49.58 -9.14
N ALA A 411 -1.79 -50.54 -8.24
CA ALA A 411 -1.70 -51.96 -8.55
C ALA A 411 -2.94 -52.37 -9.38
N ARG A 412 -2.70 -52.92 -10.57
CA ARG A 412 -3.63 -53.82 -11.27
C ARG A 412 -2.85 -55.02 -11.77
N GLY A 413 -3.42 -56.19 -11.55
CA GLY A 413 -2.74 -57.48 -11.57
C GLY A 413 -2.42 -58.06 -12.94
N ALA A 414 -1.59 -59.10 -12.88
CA ALA A 414 -1.85 -60.44 -13.41
C ALA A 414 -1.24 -61.43 -12.41
#